data_AF-A0A4Y3NDT0-F1
#
_entry.id   AF-A0A4Y3NDT0-F1
#
_cell.length_a   1.000
_cell.length_b   1.000
_cell.length_c   1.000
_cell.angle_alpha   90.00
_cell.angle_beta   90.00
_cell.angle_gamma   90.00
#
_symmetry.space_group_name_H-M   'P 1'
#
loop_
_entity.id
_entity.type
_entity.pdbx_description
1 polymer ?
#
loop_
_entity_poly.entity_id
_entity_poly.type
_entity_poly.pdbx_seq_one_letter_code
_entity_poly.pdbx_strand_id
1 'polypeptide(L)'
;MTTVTECAVLLLPLTETVPCCVPSDGAMSQVAAPARTTSREAVRSGVVNKSRWRIAFLALAAAVLLGAMILSLGVGAKFIPATTVLEAFTNPLDTADHAIILQTRLPRTLMGIAVGISLGVAGALIQAITRNPLADPGILGVNAGASFAMVIAIGVFGIGSLSGYIWFAFIGAILTTAAVYLIGTSGRNEVNPIRLTLAGVALGAVLTGIGSGLTLLNPKAFDHLRSWSIGSLDTRSMESVLTVAPFMAAGLIIALFCVSGLNAVALGDDLATSLGANVNRTRILGVVAITLLSGAATAGAGAIGFVGLMIPHVARWIVGPDQRWILASTVLLAPILLLVSDVVGRIAAPGELPVGVVTAFIGAPVLIALARRRKVSGL
;
A
#
# COMPACT_ATOMS: atom_id res chain seq x y z
N MET A 1 55.77 -14.92 -15.95
CA MET A 1 55.87 -15.43 -17.34
C MET A 1 54.44 -15.53 -17.86
N THR A 2 53.95 -14.42 -18.45
CA THR A 2 53.91 -14.15 -19.91
C THR A 2 52.72 -14.90 -20.54
N THR A 3 51.79 -14.28 -21.28
CA THR A 3 51.84 -12.98 -21.98
C THR A 3 50.44 -12.55 -22.40
N VAL A 4 50.26 -11.23 -22.36
CA VAL A 4 49.30 -10.41 -23.11
C VAL A 4 49.78 -10.35 -24.57
N THR A 5 48.87 -10.35 -25.55
CA THR A 5 49.15 -10.11 -26.98
C THR A 5 48.18 -9.01 -27.45
N GLU A 6 48.61 -7.74 -27.50
CA GLU A 6 49.29 -7.00 -28.58
C GLU A 6 48.48 -6.76 -29.87
N CYS A 7 48.27 -5.46 -30.17
CA CYS A 7 48.26 -4.75 -31.48
C CYS A 7 47.25 -3.58 -31.42
N ALA A 8 47.53 -2.32 -31.76
CA ALA A 8 48.74 -1.68 -32.23
C ALA A 8 48.59 -0.16 -31.99
N VAL A 9 49.68 0.48 -31.56
CA VAL A 9 49.90 1.92 -31.55
C VAL A 9 50.36 2.34 -32.95
N LEU A 10 49.78 3.39 -33.52
CA LEU A 10 50.40 4.15 -34.59
C LEU A 10 50.20 5.64 -34.32
N LEU A 11 51.34 6.31 -34.16
CA LEU A 11 51.55 7.73 -33.91
C LEU A 11 51.79 8.48 -35.24
N LEU A 12 51.59 9.81 -35.17
CA LEU A 12 52.09 10.91 -36.05
C LEU A 12 51.16 11.37 -37.22
N PRO A 13 51.32 12.62 -37.71
CA PRO A 13 50.88 13.89 -37.13
C PRO A 13 50.15 14.74 -38.23
N LEU A 14 50.20 16.09 -38.18
CA LEU A 14 49.77 17.12 -39.16
C LEU A 14 48.50 17.86 -38.69
N THR A 15 48.60 19.04 -38.06
CA THR A 15 48.73 20.37 -38.68
C THR A 15 47.74 20.63 -39.81
N GLU A 16 46.52 21.06 -39.46
CA GLU A 16 45.72 21.90 -40.35
C GLU A 16 45.17 23.11 -39.59
N THR A 17 45.53 24.27 -40.13
CA THR A 17 45.14 25.62 -39.76
C THR A 17 43.64 25.81 -40.00
N VAL A 18 42.90 26.17 -38.96
CA VAL A 18 41.50 26.62 -39.08
C VAL A 18 41.51 28.04 -39.70
N PRO A 19 40.90 28.29 -40.87
CA PRO A 19 40.73 29.64 -41.36
C PRO A 19 39.56 30.32 -40.63
N CYS A 20 39.85 31.47 -40.01
CA CYS A 20 38.85 32.42 -39.56
C CYS A 20 38.12 33.02 -40.77
N CYS A 21 36.93 32.53 -41.08
CA CYS A 21 36.00 33.22 -41.96
C CYS A 21 35.23 34.29 -41.16
N VAL A 22 35.58 35.56 -41.40
CA VAL A 22 34.79 36.72 -41.01
C VAL A 22 33.62 36.85 -42.00
N PRO A 23 32.35 36.96 -41.58
CA PRO A 23 31.29 37.36 -42.49
C PRO A 23 31.28 38.88 -42.63
N SER A 24 31.45 39.36 -43.86
CA SER A 24 31.22 40.72 -44.30
C SER A 24 29.72 41.06 -44.30
N ASP A 25 29.43 42.34 -44.04
CA ASP A 25 28.12 42.97 -43.99
C ASP A 25 27.17 42.64 -45.16
N GLY A 26 25.86 42.67 -44.85
CA GLY A 26 24.85 43.08 -45.83
C GLY A 26 23.75 42.08 -46.15
N ALA A 27 22.86 41.78 -45.19
CA ALA A 27 21.45 41.54 -45.47
C ALA A 27 20.65 41.61 -44.16
N MET A 28 19.84 42.67 -43.99
CA MET A 28 18.76 42.69 -43.01
C MET A 28 17.71 41.65 -43.40
N SER A 29 17.93 40.39 -43.02
CA SER A 29 16.89 39.37 -42.98
C SER A 29 16.13 39.55 -41.67
N GLN A 30 14.84 39.90 -41.77
CA GLN A 30 13.92 39.91 -40.64
C GLN A 30 13.94 38.53 -39.97
N VAL A 31 14.57 38.44 -38.79
CA VAL A 31 14.44 37.28 -37.91
C VAL A 31 13.02 37.33 -37.37
N ALA A 32 12.11 36.60 -38.01
CA ALA A 32 10.77 36.37 -37.49
C ALA A 32 10.89 35.77 -36.08
N ALA A 33 10.29 36.44 -35.09
CA ALA A 33 10.22 35.95 -33.72
C ALA A 33 9.60 34.54 -33.70
N PRO A 34 10.21 33.56 -33.00
CA PRO A 34 9.63 32.22 -32.94
C PRO A 34 8.26 32.29 -32.26
N ALA A 35 7.27 31.62 -32.83
CA ALA A 35 5.92 31.49 -32.32
C ALA A 35 5.91 30.94 -30.88
N ARG A 36 6.00 31.82 -29.88
CA ARG A 36 5.94 31.46 -28.44
C ARG A 36 4.51 31.17 -27.95
N THR A 37 3.50 31.45 -28.77
CA THR A 37 2.08 31.28 -28.44
C THR A 37 1.61 29.82 -28.59
N THR A 38 2.03 29.12 -29.65
CA THR A 38 1.58 27.74 -29.93
C THR A 38 2.11 26.72 -28.92
N SER A 39 3.32 26.90 -28.42
CA SER A 39 3.92 26.00 -27.41
C SER A 39 3.27 26.15 -26.02
N ARG A 40 2.88 27.37 -25.63
CA ARG A 40 2.19 27.61 -24.35
C ARG A 40 0.76 27.06 -24.34
N GLU A 41 0.04 27.15 -25.45
CA GLU A 41 -1.31 26.59 -25.59
C GLU A 41 -1.30 25.05 -25.66
N ALA A 42 -0.33 24.45 -26.36
CA ALA A 42 -0.14 23.00 -26.37
C ALA A 42 0.20 22.43 -24.98
N VAL A 43 1.07 23.11 -24.21
CA VAL A 43 1.40 22.70 -22.84
C VAL A 43 0.20 22.91 -21.89
N ARG A 44 -0.52 24.04 -21.99
CA ARG A 44 -1.73 24.28 -21.18
C ARG A 44 -2.84 23.26 -21.46
N SER A 45 -3.10 22.94 -22.73
CA SER A 45 -4.12 21.95 -23.11
C SER A 45 -3.77 20.55 -22.60
N GLY A 46 -2.49 20.15 -22.64
CA GLY A 46 -2.01 18.88 -22.07
C GLY A 46 -2.18 18.76 -20.55
N VAL A 47 -1.90 19.83 -19.79
CA VAL A 47 -2.05 19.84 -18.32
C VAL A 47 -3.52 19.81 -17.90
N VAL A 48 -4.39 20.60 -18.57
CA VAL A 48 -5.83 20.63 -18.29
C VAL A 48 -6.46 19.27 -18.60
N ASN A 49 -6.07 18.62 -19.70
CA ASN A 49 -6.62 17.32 -20.08
C ASN A 49 -6.23 16.21 -19.08
N LYS A 50 -4.99 16.24 -18.57
CA LYS A 50 -4.52 15.28 -17.57
C LYS A 50 -5.23 15.42 -16.22
N SER A 51 -5.57 16.65 -15.81
CA SER A 51 -6.34 16.91 -14.58
C SER A 51 -7.79 16.42 -14.69
N ARG A 52 -8.47 16.72 -15.82
CA ARG A 52 -9.85 16.27 -16.08
C ARG A 52 -9.97 14.75 -16.10
N TRP A 53 -9.02 14.06 -16.75
CA TRP A 53 -8.98 12.59 -16.77
C TRP A 53 -8.86 12.01 -15.35
N ARG A 54 -7.95 12.54 -14.52
CA ARG A 54 -7.76 12.05 -13.14
C ARG A 54 -9.04 12.20 -12.30
N ILE A 55 -9.75 13.32 -12.44
CA ILE A 55 -11.01 13.55 -11.73
C ILE A 55 -12.09 12.57 -12.21
N ALA A 56 -12.23 12.40 -13.54
CA ALA A 56 -13.17 11.45 -14.11
C ALA A 56 -12.87 10.00 -13.65
N PHE A 57 -11.60 9.64 -13.57
CA PHE A 57 -11.17 8.35 -13.04
C PHE A 57 -11.55 8.17 -11.56
N LEU A 58 -11.32 9.17 -10.71
CA LEU A 58 -11.73 9.09 -9.31
C LEU A 58 -13.25 8.99 -9.15
N ALA A 59 -14.02 9.70 -9.96
CA ALA A 59 -15.48 9.62 -9.96
C ALA A 59 -15.95 8.21 -10.37
N LEU A 60 -15.34 7.61 -11.40
CA LEU A 60 -15.61 6.23 -11.81
C LEU A 60 -15.23 5.24 -10.71
N ALA A 61 -14.05 5.38 -10.10
CA ALA A 61 -13.61 4.52 -9.02
C ALA A 61 -14.54 4.60 -7.81
N ALA A 62 -15.04 5.79 -7.47
CA ALA A 62 -16.04 5.97 -6.42
C ALA A 62 -17.36 5.26 -6.76
N ALA A 63 -17.84 5.37 -8.00
CA ALA A 63 -19.04 4.65 -8.45
C ALA A 63 -18.86 3.13 -8.40
N VAL A 64 -17.69 2.63 -8.80
CA VAL A 64 -17.36 1.19 -8.71
C VAL A 64 -17.29 0.73 -7.25
N LEU A 65 -16.73 1.53 -6.36
CA LEU A 65 -16.71 1.23 -4.91
C LEU A 65 -18.13 1.14 -4.35
N LEU A 66 -19.02 2.06 -4.70
CA LEU A 66 -20.44 1.98 -4.32
C LEU A 66 -21.09 0.69 -4.85
N GLY A 67 -20.82 0.32 -6.10
CA GLY A 67 -21.27 -0.95 -6.67
C GLY A 67 -20.75 -2.16 -5.89
N ALA A 68 -19.46 -2.17 -5.51
CA ALA A 68 -18.86 -3.23 -4.71
C ALA A 68 -19.45 -3.32 -3.29
N MET A 69 -19.82 -2.19 -2.69
CA MET A 69 -20.51 -2.15 -1.40
C MET A 69 -21.90 -2.77 -1.49
N ILE A 70 -22.69 -2.40 -2.51
CA ILE A 70 -24.01 -2.98 -2.76
C ILE A 70 -23.88 -4.50 -2.98
N LEU A 71 -22.89 -4.93 -3.77
CA LEU A 71 -22.62 -6.33 -4.02
C LEU A 71 -22.25 -7.08 -2.74
N SER A 72 -21.39 -6.52 -1.89
CA SER A 72 -20.99 -7.11 -0.60
C SER A 72 -22.17 -7.29 0.37
N LEU A 73 -23.15 -6.37 0.32
CA LEU A 73 -24.37 -6.45 1.13
C LEU A 73 -25.42 -7.42 0.56
N GLY A 74 -25.54 -7.54 -0.76
CA GLY A 74 -26.53 -8.40 -1.42
C GLY A 74 -26.06 -9.85 -1.65
N VAL A 75 -24.77 -10.06 -1.85
CA VAL A 75 -24.19 -11.36 -2.26
C VAL A 75 -23.46 -12.05 -1.10
N GLY A 76 -23.75 -13.33 -0.92
CA GLY A 76 -23.14 -14.22 0.06
C GLY A 76 -23.77 -15.61 -0.04
N ALA A 77 -23.67 -16.41 1.03
CA ALA A 77 -24.25 -17.76 1.07
C ALA A 77 -25.76 -17.81 0.71
N LYS A 78 -26.52 -16.78 1.11
CA LYS A 78 -27.88 -16.52 0.65
C LYS A 78 -27.91 -15.24 -0.19
N PHE A 79 -28.47 -15.26 -1.40
CA PHE A 79 -28.68 -14.02 -2.15
C PHE A 79 -29.80 -13.19 -1.51
N ILE A 80 -29.57 -11.90 -1.30
CA ILE A 80 -30.57 -10.96 -0.76
C ILE A 80 -30.76 -9.81 -1.78
N PRO A 81 -31.98 -9.57 -2.28
CA PRO A 81 -32.26 -8.51 -3.24
C PRO A 81 -31.88 -7.12 -2.70
N ALA A 82 -31.46 -6.23 -3.61
CA ALA A 82 -31.07 -4.86 -3.25
C ALA A 82 -32.21 -4.05 -2.61
N THR A 83 -33.46 -4.35 -2.94
CA THR A 83 -34.64 -3.73 -2.31
C THR A 83 -34.69 -4.06 -0.82
N THR A 84 -34.53 -5.33 -0.45
CA THR A 84 -34.48 -5.79 0.94
C THR A 84 -33.26 -5.24 1.68
N VAL A 85 -32.13 -5.07 0.99
CA VAL A 85 -30.96 -4.38 1.56
C VAL A 85 -31.30 -2.95 1.94
N LEU A 86 -31.98 -2.20 1.05
CA LEU A 86 -32.38 -0.82 1.33
C LEU A 86 -33.42 -0.76 2.47
N GLU A 87 -34.41 -1.64 2.44
CA GLU A 87 -35.44 -1.76 3.48
C GLU A 87 -34.83 -2.01 4.87
N ALA A 88 -33.79 -2.84 4.97
CA ALA A 88 -33.10 -3.10 6.22
C ALA A 88 -32.51 -1.83 6.87
N PHE A 89 -32.19 -0.79 6.07
CA PHE A 89 -31.70 0.50 6.61
C PHE A 89 -32.81 1.53 6.83
N THR A 90 -33.86 1.52 6.00
CA THR A 90 -34.93 2.54 6.09
C THR A 90 -36.07 2.14 7.01
N ASN A 91 -36.37 0.85 7.10
CA ASN A 91 -37.44 0.30 7.93
C ASN A 91 -37.06 -1.09 8.46
N PRO A 92 -36.16 -1.16 9.47
CA PRO A 92 -35.66 -2.43 9.98
C PRO A 92 -36.76 -3.22 10.68
N LEU A 93 -37.27 -4.24 10.00
CA LEU A 93 -38.11 -5.29 10.54
C LEU A 93 -37.28 -6.40 11.22
N ASP A 94 -37.88 -7.11 12.18
CA ASP A 94 -37.30 -8.28 12.86
C ASP A 94 -37.35 -9.54 11.98
N THR A 95 -36.62 -9.50 10.86
CA THR A 95 -36.50 -10.62 9.91
C THR A 95 -35.07 -11.13 9.87
N ALA A 96 -34.90 -12.42 9.58
CA ALA A 96 -33.58 -13.03 9.44
C ALA A 96 -32.71 -12.32 8.38
N ASP A 97 -33.31 -11.83 7.29
CA ASP A 97 -32.57 -11.14 6.22
C ASP A 97 -32.04 -9.79 6.67
N HIS A 98 -32.83 -9.00 7.40
CA HIS A 98 -32.36 -7.74 7.98
C HIS A 98 -31.28 -7.97 9.03
N ALA A 99 -31.42 -9.00 9.87
CA ALA A 99 -30.39 -9.37 10.84
C ALA A 99 -29.06 -9.75 10.16
N ILE A 100 -29.10 -10.56 9.10
CA ILE A 100 -27.90 -10.91 8.31
C ILE A 100 -27.25 -9.66 7.71
N ILE A 101 -28.05 -8.75 7.15
CA ILE A 101 -27.52 -7.50 6.55
C ILE A 101 -26.84 -6.64 7.61
N LEU A 102 -27.53 -6.34 8.72
CA LEU A 102 -27.07 -5.37 9.71
C LEU A 102 -26.00 -5.91 10.66
N GLN A 103 -26.09 -7.18 11.06
CA GLN A 103 -25.22 -7.76 12.09
C GLN A 103 -24.03 -8.52 11.52
N THR A 104 -24.09 -8.97 10.26
CA THR A 104 -23.01 -9.75 9.64
C THR A 104 -22.41 -9.04 8.43
N ARG A 105 -23.23 -8.67 7.44
CA ARG A 105 -22.71 -8.14 6.17
C ARG A 105 -22.22 -6.70 6.26
N LEU A 106 -22.91 -5.86 7.02
CA LEU A 106 -22.52 -4.48 7.23
C LEU A 106 -21.17 -4.38 7.97
N PRO A 107 -20.95 -5.03 9.14
CA PRO A 107 -19.63 -5.04 9.79
C PRO A 107 -18.53 -5.57 8.88
N ARG A 108 -18.78 -6.67 8.16
CA ARG A 108 -17.83 -7.26 7.21
C ARG A 108 -17.46 -6.32 6.07
N THR A 109 -18.44 -5.61 5.51
CA THR A 109 -18.22 -4.62 4.43
C THR A 109 -17.43 -3.42 4.94
N LEU A 110 -17.80 -2.89 6.12
CA LEU A 110 -17.08 -1.76 6.73
C LEU A 110 -15.65 -2.12 7.09
N MET A 111 -15.43 -3.32 7.65
CA MET A 111 -14.08 -3.83 7.91
C MET A 111 -13.29 -3.94 6.60
N GLY A 112 -13.88 -4.49 5.54
CA GLY A 112 -13.23 -4.61 4.23
C GLY A 112 -12.81 -3.27 3.63
N ILE A 113 -13.65 -2.23 3.78
CA ILE A 113 -13.30 -0.87 3.36
C ILE A 113 -12.15 -0.33 4.22
N ALA A 114 -12.27 -0.38 5.54
CA ALA A 114 -11.30 0.21 6.45
C ALA A 114 -9.92 -0.46 6.32
N VAL A 115 -9.88 -1.79 6.24
CA VAL A 115 -8.69 -2.61 6.02
C VAL A 115 -8.10 -2.36 4.64
N GLY A 116 -8.94 -2.32 3.59
CA GLY A 116 -8.50 -2.04 2.22
C GLY A 116 -7.80 -0.68 2.12
N ILE A 117 -8.44 0.38 2.63
CA ILE A 117 -7.84 1.72 2.70
C ILE A 117 -6.52 1.67 3.46
N SER A 118 -6.51 1.04 4.64
CA SER A 118 -5.34 1.03 5.53
C SER A 118 -4.15 0.32 4.91
N LEU A 119 -4.33 -0.89 4.37
CA LEU A 119 -3.26 -1.66 3.73
C LEU A 119 -2.78 -0.97 2.45
N GLY A 120 -3.70 -0.43 1.64
CA GLY A 120 -3.35 0.32 0.43
C GLY A 120 -2.52 1.55 0.76
N VAL A 121 -2.98 2.40 1.67
CA VAL A 121 -2.28 3.63 2.06
C VAL A 121 -0.94 3.30 2.73
N ALA A 122 -0.89 2.32 3.64
CA ALA A 122 0.37 1.87 4.24
C ALA A 122 1.39 1.41 3.18
N GLY A 123 0.91 0.68 2.16
CA GLY A 123 1.66 0.32 0.97
C GLY A 123 2.21 1.52 0.19
N ALA A 124 1.37 2.52 -0.09
CA ALA A 124 1.77 3.72 -0.81
C ALA A 124 2.82 4.53 -0.02
N LEU A 125 2.68 4.60 1.30
CA LEU A 125 3.63 5.27 2.18
C LEU A 125 4.98 4.56 2.21
N ILE A 126 5.00 3.23 2.44
CA ILE A 126 6.27 2.50 2.54
C ILE A 126 7.01 2.50 1.21
N GLN A 127 6.32 2.39 0.07
CA GLN A 127 6.94 2.48 -1.25
C GLN A 127 7.59 3.84 -1.50
N ALA A 128 6.91 4.93 -1.11
CA ALA A 128 7.43 6.28 -1.28
C ALA A 128 8.63 6.56 -0.35
N ILE A 129 8.55 6.16 0.92
CA ILE A 129 9.61 6.36 1.92
C ILE A 129 10.87 5.57 1.58
N THR A 130 10.70 4.30 1.18
CA THR A 130 11.82 3.42 0.83
C THR A 130 12.35 3.67 -0.57
N ARG A 131 11.65 4.47 -1.39
CA ARG A 131 11.91 4.64 -2.81
C ARG A 131 12.02 3.27 -3.51
N ASN A 132 11.14 2.35 -3.13
CA ASN A 132 11.09 1.01 -3.68
C ASN A 132 9.63 0.64 -3.99
N PRO A 133 9.24 0.49 -5.27
CA PRO A 133 7.87 0.15 -5.66
C PRO A 133 7.45 -1.27 -5.25
N LEU A 134 8.40 -2.10 -4.78
CA LEU A 134 8.17 -3.45 -4.28
C LEU A 134 8.15 -3.53 -2.74
N ALA A 135 8.24 -2.40 -2.04
CA ALA A 135 8.11 -2.40 -0.59
C ALA A 135 6.66 -2.71 -0.17
N ASP A 136 6.52 -3.56 0.84
CA ASP A 136 5.27 -3.96 1.45
C ASP A 136 5.28 -3.58 2.95
N PRO A 137 4.16 -3.14 3.54
CA PRO A 137 4.13 -2.77 4.97
C PRO A 137 4.55 -3.92 5.91
N GLY A 138 4.39 -5.18 5.50
CA GLY A 138 4.81 -6.36 6.25
C GLY A 138 6.33 -6.45 6.48
N ILE A 139 7.15 -5.77 5.68
CA ILE A 139 8.62 -5.78 5.83
C ILE A 139 9.09 -5.15 7.16
N LEU A 140 8.24 -4.34 7.81
CA LEU A 140 8.52 -3.76 9.13
C LEU A 140 8.27 -4.75 10.28
N GLY A 141 8.01 -6.02 9.98
CA GLY A 141 7.76 -7.05 10.98
C GLY A 141 6.38 -6.98 11.62
N VAL A 142 5.48 -6.12 11.12
CA VAL A 142 4.12 -5.90 11.65
C VAL A 142 3.36 -7.21 11.80
N ASN A 143 3.32 -8.03 10.74
CA ASN A 143 2.63 -9.32 10.76
C ASN A 143 3.28 -10.31 11.73
N ALA A 144 4.61 -10.37 11.78
CA ALA A 144 5.34 -11.27 12.67
C ALA A 144 5.10 -10.90 14.14
N GLY A 145 5.15 -9.61 14.47
CA GLY A 145 4.86 -9.07 15.80
C GLY A 145 3.43 -9.33 16.25
N ALA A 146 2.46 -9.07 15.37
CA ALA A 146 1.05 -9.33 15.65
C ALA A 146 0.78 -10.81 15.89
N SER A 147 1.30 -11.69 15.02
CA SER A 147 1.18 -13.14 15.16
C SER A 147 1.80 -13.62 16.47
N PHE A 148 3.03 -13.20 16.77
CA PHE A 148 3.74 -13.60 17.97
C PHE A 148 3.00 -13.19 19.25
N ALA A 149 2.53 -11.95 19.32
CA ALA A 149 1.79 -11.46 20.49
C ALA A 149 0.43 -12.17 20.64
N MET A 150 -0.24 -12.51 19.54
CA MET A 150 -1.45 -13.34 19.57
C MET A 150 -1.18 -14.73 20.13
N VAL A 151 -0.09 -15.38 19.71
CA VAL A 151 0.31 -16.69 20.24
C VAL A 151 0.54 -16.61 21.75
N ILE A 152 1.18 -15.54 22.23
CA ILE A 152 1.35 -15.31 23.68
C ILE A 152 0.00 -15.12 24.38
N ALA A 153 -0.90 -14.32 23.81
CA ALA A 153 -2.22 -14.07 24.38
C ALA A 153 -3.01 -15.38 24.59
N ILE A 154 -3.04 -16.22 23.56
CA ILE A 154 -3.80 -17.48 23.58
C ILE A 154 -3.04 -18.55 24.37
N GLY A 155 -1.75 -18.69 24.10
CA GLY A 155 -0.94 -19.80 24.59
C GLY A 155 -0.50 -19.66 26.04
N VAL A 156 -0.22 -18.44 26.49
CA VAL A 156 0.28 -18.14 27.85
C VAL A 156 -0.84 -17.58 28.72
N PHE A 157 -1.58 -16.58 28.23
CA PHE A 157 -2.63 -15.92 29.02
C PHE A 157 -4.01 -16.57 28.89
N GLY A 158 -4.19 -17.54 27.99
CA GLY A 158 -5.47 -18.22 27.78
C GLY A 158 -6.57 -17.35 27.15
N ILE A 159 -6.21 -16.22 26.55
CA ILE A 159 -7.14 -15.25 25.96
C ILE A 159 -7.51 -15.71 24.55
N GLY A 160 -8.58 -16.50 24.45
CA GLY A 160 -9.10 -17.01 23.16
C GLY A 160 -10.19 -16.16 22.50
N SER A 161 -10.68 -15.11 23.17
CA SER A 161 -11.74 -14.25 22.63
C SER A 161 -11.20 -13.28 21.58
N LEU A 162 -11.98 -13.06 20.51
CA LEU A 162 -11.64 -12.13 19.42
C LEU A 162 -11.28 -10.73 19.95
N SER A 163 -12.15 -10.14 20.78
CA SER A 163 -11.90 -8.82 21.37
C SER A 163 -10.63 -8.77 22.23
N GLY A 164 -10.24 -9.90 22.85
CA GLY A 164 -9.05 -9.98 23.70
C GLY A 164 -7.76 -10.04 22.90
N TYR A 165 -7.64 -11.00 21.97
CA TYR A 165 -6.37 -11.19 21.26
C TYR A 165 -6.08 -10.09 20.22
N ILE A 166 -7.09 -9.34 19.73
CA ILE A 166 -6.91 -8.20 18.81
C ILE A 166 -5.98 -7.15 19.43
N TRP A 167 -6.13 -6.85 20.72
CA TRP A 167 -5.26 -5.89 21.42
C TRP A 167 -3.81 -6.35 21.49
N PHE A 168 -3.60 -7.63 21.78
CA PHE A 168 -2.26 -8.21 21.80
C PHE A 168 -1.62 -8.17 20.41
N ALA A 169 -2.37 -8.55 19.37
CA ALA A 169 -1.89 -8.47 18.00
C ALA A 169 -1.50 -7.03 17.61
N PHE A 170 -2.33 -6.04 17.95
CA PHE A 170 -2.06 -4.64 17.66
C PHE A 170 -0.85 -4.10 18.43
N ILE A 171 -0.75 -4.38 19.73
CA ILE A 171 0.40 -3.98 20.56
C ILE A 171 1.68 -4.67 20.06
N GLY A 172 1.61 -5.96 19.71
CA GLY A 172 2.71 -6.70 19.13
C GLY A 172 3.24 -6.09 17.84
N ALA A 173 2.34 -5.65 16.95
CA ALA A 173 2.70 -4.91 15.73
C ALA A 173 3.42 -3.58 16.03
N ILE A 174 2.91 -2.79 16.99
CA ILE A 174 3.50 -1.51 17.39
C ILE A 174 4.90 -1.74 17.99
N LEU A 175 5.01 -2.63 18.97
CA LEU A 175 6.27 -2.91 19.66
C LEU A 175 7.33 -3.42 18.69
N THR A 176 6.93 -4.31 17.77
CA THR A 176 7.85 -4.83 16.75
C THR A 176 8.31 -3.73 15.82
N THR A 177 7.39 -2.91 15.30
CA THR A 177 7.77 -1.82 14.39
C THR A 177 8.64 -0.76 15.08
N ALA A 178 8.36 -0.46 16.36
CA ALA A 178 9.20 0.41 17.18
C ALA A 178 10.60 -0.18 17.38
N ALA A 179 10.71 -1.47 17.68
CA ALA A 179 12.00 -2.17 17.80
C ALA A 179 12.76 -2.15 16.47
N VAL A 180 12.10 -2.43 15.34
CA VAL A 180 12.70 -2.33 14.00
C VAL A 180 13.20 -0.91 13.73
N TYR A 181 12.41 0.10 14.08
CA TYR A 181 12.82 1.50 13.93
C TYR A 181 14.04 1.82 14.78
N LEU A 182 14.05 1.45 16.06
CA LEU A 182 15.19 1.69 16.96
C LEU A 182 16.45 0.97 16.46
N ILE A 183 16.34 -0.30 16.06
CA ILE A 183 17.47 -1.08 15.53
C ILE A 183 17.96 -0.48 14.21
N GLY A 184 17.05 -0.17 13.29
CA GLY A 184 17.36 0.36 11.96
C GLY A 184 17.94 1.78 11.98
N THR A 185 17.69 2.54 13.06
CA THR A 185 18.22 3.89 13.27
C THR A 185 19.40 3.95 14.26
N SER A 186 19.74 2.85 14.92
CA SER A 186 20.90 2.76 15.80
C SER A 186 22.20 2.86 14.98
N GLY A 187 22.82 4.04 14.97
CA GLY A 187 24.11 4.31 14.33
C GLY A 187 24.36 5.79 14.07
N ARG A 188 25.62 6.15 13.77
CA ARG A 188 26.05 7.55 13.58
C ARG A 188 25.56 8.22 12.28
N ASN A 189 24.98 7.45 11.37
CA ASN A 189 24.53 7.94 10.06
C ASN A 189 23.01 8.03 9.97
N GLU A 190 22.53 8.96 9.14
CA GLU A 190 21.13 9.15 8.75
C GLU A 190 20.36 7.84 8.55
N VAL A 191 19.05 7.88 8.84
CA VAL A 191 18.13 6.75 8.69
C VAL A 191 18.31 6.13 7.30
N ASN A 192 18.82 4.90 7.22
CA ASN A 192 19.00 4.22 5.94
C ASN A 192 17.82 3.27 5.73
N PRO A 193 17.00 3.46 4.68
CA PRO A 193 15.87 2.56 4.38
C PRO A 193 16.28 1.09 4.30
N ILE A 194 17.46 0.79 3.77
CA ILE A 194 17.98 -0.58 3.65
C ILE A 194 18.21 -1.19 5.05
N ARG A 195 18.80 -0.43 5.98
CA ARG A 195 19.01 -0.89 7.37
C ARG A 195 17.68 -1.18 8.07
N LEU A 196 16.68 -0.32 7.86
CA LEU A 196 15.34 -0.52 8.40
C LEU A 196 14.70 -1.80 7.87
N THR A 197 14.83 -2.07 6.56
CA THR A 197 14.32 -3.32 5.96
C THR A 197 15.04 -4.56 6.48
N LEU A 198 16.37 -4.53 6.61
CA LEU A 198 17.15 -5.66 7.12
C LEU A 198 16.82 -5.94 8.60
N ALA A 199 16.67 -4.90 9.42
CA ALA A 199 16.24 -5.04 10.81
C ALA A 199 14.84 -5.66 10.91
N GLY A 200 13.91 -5.23 10.06
CA GLY A 200 12.56 -5.79 9.98
C GLY A 200 12.53 -7.26 9.60
N VAL A 201 13.28 -7.65 8.57
CA VAL A 201 13.40 -9.05 8.15
C VAL A 201 14.03 -9.91 9.24
N ALA A 202 15.11 -9.45 9.87
CA ALA A 202 15.80 -10.18 10.92
C ALA A 202 14.92 -10.37 12.17
N LEU A 203 14.32 -9.29 12.69
CA LEU A 203 13.45 -9.37 13.86
C LEU A 203 12.18 -10.18 13.55
N GLY A 204 11.61 -9.98 12.36
CA GLY A 204 10.46 -10.76 11.88
C GLY A 204 10.76 -12.26 11.86
N ALA A 205 11.92 -12.68 11.33
CA ALA A 205 12.31 -14.08 11.31
C ALA A 205 12.43 -14.68 12.72
N VAL A 206 12.99 -13.94 13.68
CA VAL A 206 13.07 -14.37 15.09
C VAL A 206 11.67 -14.54 15.68
N LEU A 207 10.80 -13.54 15.55
CA LEU A 207 9.44 -13.57 16.10
C LEU A 207 8.59 -14.67 15.46
N THR A 208 8.71 -14.86 14.14
CA THR A 208 8.03 -15.95 13.42
C THR A 208 8.54 -17.31 13.88
N GLY A 209 9.85 -17.49 14.07
CA GLY A 209 10.43 -18.75 14.53
C GLY A 209 9.93 -19.13 15.93
N ILE A 210 10.01 -18.21 16.89
CA ILE A 210 9.53 -18.44 18.25
C ILE A 210 8.01 -18.64 18.27
N GLY A 211 7.27 -17.79 17.54
CA GLY A 211 5.81 -17.88 17.43
C GLY A 211 5.35 -19.22 16.86
N SER A 212 6.05 -19.73 15.84
CA SER A 212 5.76 -21.05 15.24
C SER A 212 5.99 -22.18 16.24
N GLY A 213 7.09 -22.14 16.99
CA GLY A 213 7.36 -23.12 18.05
C GLY A 213 6.26 -23.14 19.12
N LEU A 214 5.86 -21.96 19.62
CA LEU A 214 4.77 -21.86 20.59
C LEU A 214 3.42 -22.31 20.04
N THR A 215 3.14 -22.01 18.76
CA THR A 215 1.90 -22.42 18.08
C THR A 215 1.81 -23.95 17.99
N LEU A 216 2.92 -24.63 17.65
CA LEU A 216 2.96 -26.09 17.55
C LEU A 216 2.81 -26.80 18.90
N LEU A 217 3.21 -26.14 19.99
CA LEU A 217 3.07 -26.67 21.35
C LEU A 217 1.66 -26.49 21.93
N ASN A 218 0.81 -25.64 21.33
CA ASN A 218 -0.50 -25.31 21.86
C ASN A 218 -1.60 -25.49 20.79
N PRO A 219 -2.41 -26.57 20.86
CA PRO A 219 -3.47 -26.84 19.89
C PRO A 219 -4.49 -25.71 19.71
N LYS A 220 -4.83 -24.99 20.80
CA LYS A 220 -5.76 -23.85 20.72
C LYS A 220 -5.13 -22.70 19.94
N ALA A 221 -3.88 -22.35 20.25
CA ALA A 221 -3.16 -21.32 19.51
C ALA A 221 -3.02 -21.69 18.02
N PHE A 222 -2.76 -22.97 17.73
CA PHE A 222 -2.71 -23.48 16.36
C PHE A 222 -4.00 -23.26 15.58
N ASP A 223 -5.17 -23.63 16.13
CA ASP A 223 -6.45 -23.47 15.44
C ASP A 223 -6.80 -22.00 15.17
N HIS A 224 -6.54 -21.12 16.14
CA HIS A 224 -6.75 -19.69 15.97
C HIS A 224 -5.78 -19.08 14.95
N LEU A 225 -4.47 -19.34 15.06
CA LEU A 225 -3.49 -18.77 14.13
C LEU A 225 -3.65 -19.31 12.71
N ARG A 226 -4.05 -20.56 12.53
CA ARG A 226 -4.27 -21.14 11.19
C ARG A 226 -5.31 -20.34 10.41
N SER A 227 -6.42 -19.96 11.06
CA SER A 227 -7.47 -19.16 10.42
C SER A 227 -7.08 -17.69 10.29
N TRP A 228 -6.45 -17.11 11.31
CA TRP A 228 -6.06 -15.71 11.33
C TRP A 228 -4.92 -15.38 10.35
N SER A 229 -3.95 -16.29 10.16
CA SER A 229 -2.77 -16.05 9.31
C SER A 229 -3.09 -15.96 7.83
N ILE A 230 -4.21 -16.53 7.37
CA ILE A 230 -4.64 -16.43 5.98
C ILE A 230 -5.23 -15.05 5.68
N GLY A 231 -5.83 -14.41 6.68
CA GLY A 231 -6.56 -13.16 6.54
C GLY A 231 -8.00 -13.37 6.05
N SER A 232 -8.96 -12.87 6.84
CA SER A 232 -10.40 -13.01 6.57
C SER A 232 -11.15 -11.76 7.02
N LEU A 233 -12.21 -11.41 6.28
CA LEU A 233 -13.18 -10.41 6.71
C LEU A 233 -14.37 -11.01 7.47
N ASP A 234 -14.32 -12.28 7.86
CA ASP A 234 -15.33 -12.89 8.73
C ASP A 234 -15.27 -12.35 10.17
N THR A 235 -15.21 -11.02 10.30
CA THR A 235 -15.33 -10.29 11.55
C THR A 235 -16.80 -10.29 11.97
N ARG A 236 -17.08 -10.92 13.10
CA ARG A 236 -18.43 -11.27 13.54
C ARG A 236 -19.21 -10.12 14.18
N SER A 237 -18.62 -8.95 14.40
CA SER A 237 -19.30 -7.87 15.11
C SER A 237 -18.86 -6.47 14.69
N MET A 238 -19.79 -5.52 14.84
CA MET A 238 -19.50 -4.09 14.72
C MET A 238 -18.50 -3.61 15.79
N GLU A 239 -18.46 -4.27 16.94
CA GLU A 239 -17.50 -3.99 18.02
C GLU A 239 -16.05 -4.15 17.53
N SER A 240 -15.74 -5.20 16.77
CA SER A 240 -14.40 -5.38 16.21
C SER A 240 -14.02 -4.26 15.24
N VAL A 241 -14.97 -3.79 14.42
CA VAL A 241 -14.78 -2.66 13.52
C VAL A 241 -14.48 -1.39 14.31
N LEU A 242 -15.31 -1.08 15.32
CA LEU A 242 -15.17 0.12 16.14
C LEU A 242 -13.90 0.10 16.99
N THR A 243 -13.40 -1.08 17.36
CA THR A 243 -12.16 -1.25 18.13
C THR A 243 -10.93 -0.82 17.32
N VAL A 244 -10.85 -1.19 16.04
CA VAL A 244 -9.68 -0.91 15.18
C VAL A 244 -9.79 0.41 14.39
N ALA A 245 -11.02 0.85 14.12
CA ALA A 245 -11.31 2.08 13.38
C ALA A 245 -10.57 3.34 13.87
N PRO A 246 -10.49 3.67 15.18
CA PRO A 246 -9.82 4.90 15.63
C PRO A 246 -8.33 4.91 15.28
N PHE A 247 -7.66 3.75 15.33
CA PHE A 247 -6.25 3.62 14.96
C PHE A 247 -6.03 3.78 13.46
N MET A 248 -6.91 3.19 12.65
CA MET A 248 -6.90 3.36 11.19
C MET A 248 -7.15 4.83 10.82
N ALA A 249 -8.12 5.48 11.45
CA ALA A 249 -8.42 6.90 11.23
C ALA A 249 -7.24 7.80 11.63
N ALA A 250 -6.62 7.56 12.78
CA ALA A 250 -5.43 8.29 13.21
C ALA A 250 -4.27 8.11 12.22
N GLY A 251 -4.02 6.87 11.77
CA GLY A 251 -3.02 6.57 10.75
C GLY A 251 -3.29 7.29 9.42
N LEU A 252 -4.55 7.37 8.99
CA LEU A 252 -4.95 8.08 7.77
C LEU A 252 -4.73 9.59 7.89
N ILE A 253 -5.10 10.18 9.04
CA ILE A 253 -4.88 11.59 9.32
C ILE A 253 -3.39 11.91 9.27
N ILE A 254 -2.54 11.09 9.90
CA ILE A 254 -1.08 11.26 9.85
C ILE A 254 -0.56 11.11 8.40
N ALA A 255 -1.09 10.15 7.64
CA ALA A 255 -0.73 9.95 6.23
C ALA A 255 -1.02 11.20 5.39
N LEU A 256 -2.14 11.89 5.63
CA LEU A 256 -2.49 13.15 4.93
C LEU A 256 -1.46 14.26 5.17
N PHE A 257 -0.87 14.34 6.37
CA PHE A 257 0.20 15.29 6.67
C PHE A 257 1.54 14.93 6.01
N CYS A 258 1.74 13.67 5.61
CA CYS A 258 2.98 13.22 4.98
C CYS A 258 3.03 13.49 3.46
N VAL A 259 1.87 13.66 2.81
CA VAL A 259 1.75 13.59 1.33
C VAL A 259 2.67 14.57 0.59
N SER A 260 2.75 15.82 1.04
CA SER A 260 3.64 16.82 0.44
C SER A 260 5.11 16.48 0.62
N GLY A 261 5.48 16.01 1.81
CA GLY A 261 6.84 15.56 2.13
C GLY A 261 7.27 14.36 1.31
N LEU A 262 6.35 13.43 0.99
CA LEU A 262 6.67 12.23 0.20
C LEU A 262 7.09 12.55 -1.23
N ASN A 263 6.46 13.54 -1.88
CA ASN A 263 6.89 14.01 -3.20
C ASN A 263 8.30 14.63 -3.15
N ALA A 264 8.66 15.29 -2.05
CA ALA A 264 10.02 15.80 -1.86
C ALA A 264 11.02 14.65 -1.64
N VAL A 265 10.69 13.67 -0.79
CA VAL A 265 11.54 12.50 -0.51
C VAL A 265 11.81 11.67 -1.78
N ALA A 266 10.86 11.61 -2.72
CA ALA A 266 11.03 10.92 -4.00
C ALA A 266 12.17 11.51 -4.85
N LEU A 267 12.46 12.81 -4.74
CA LEU A 267 13.54 13.50 -5.45
C LEU A 267 14.95 13.15 -4.94
N GLY A 268 15.04 12.48 -3.79
CA GLY A 268 16.30 12.20 -3.09
C GLY A 268 16.51 13.10 -1.88
N ASP A 269 17.29 12.62 -0.91
CA ASP A 269 17.39 13.23 0.41
C ASP A 269 18.07 14.62 0.36
N ASP A 270 19.11 14.78 -0.45
CA ASP A 270 19.83 16.06 -0.62
C ASP A 270 18.93 17.12 -1.27
N LEU A 271 18.25 16.75 -2.36
CA LEU A 271 17.37 17.66 -3.09
C LEU A 271 16.14 18.02 -2.25
N ALA A 272 15.53 17.05 -1.57
CA ALA A 272 14.43 17.30 -0.63
C ALA A 272 14.83 18.29 0.47
N THR A 273 16.02 18.12 1.05
CA THR A 273 16.53 18.98 2.11
C THR A 273 16.81 20.39 1.59
N SER A 274 17.39 20.52 0.38
CA SER A 274 17.62 21.83 -0.26
C SER A 274 16.32 22.58 -0.61
N LEU A 275 15.22 21.85 -0.83
CA LEU A 275 13.87 22.41 -1.04
C LEU A 275 13.15 22.75 0.27
N GLY A 276 13.83 22.59 1.42
CA GLY A 276 13.29 22.89 2.75
C GLY A 276 12.39 21.79 3.33
N ALA A 277 12.37 20.59 2.72
CA ALA A 277 11.60 19.48 3.24
C ALA A 277 12.32 18.79 4.39
N ASN A 278 11.60 18.54 5.48
CA ASN A 278 12.11 17.77 6.61
C ASN A 278 11.96 16.27 6.35
N VAL A 279 12.97 15.65 5.73
CA VAL A 279 13.00 14.22 5.37
C VAL A 279 12.78 13.34 6.60
N ASN A 280 13.48 13.61 7.70
CA ASN A 280 13.39 12.81 8.92
C ASN A 280 11.97 12.85 9.54
N ARG A 281 11.36 14.03 9.62
CA ARG A 281 9.98 14.19 10.10
C ARG A 281 9.00 13.40 9.23
N THR A 282 9.16 13.47 7.90
CA THR A 282 8.31 12.73 6.96
C THR A 282 8.45 11.21 7.15
N ARG A 283 9.67 10.72 7.37
CA ARG A 283 9.93 9.30 7.64
C ARG A 283 9.33 8.85 8.97
N ILE A 284 9.50 9.61 10.05
CA ILE A 284 8.95 9.28 11.37
C ILE A 284 7.41 9.22 11.30
N LEU A 285 6.78 10.28 10.78
CA LEU A 285 5.32 10.31 10.64
C LEU A 285 4.82 9.20 9.72
N GLY A 286 5.54 8.93 8.64
CA GLY A 286 5.23 7.85 7.72
C GLY A 286 5.30 6.47 8.38
N VAL A 287 6.35 6.17 9.15
CA VAL A 287 6.47 4.91 9.90
C VAL A 287 5.36 4.78 10.94
N VAL A 288 5.03 5.85 11.67
CA VAL A 288 3.92 5.85 12.63
C VAL A 288 2.59 5.57 11.91
N ALA A 289 2.31 6.25 10.79
CA ALA A 289 1.12 6.01 10.00
C ALA A 289 1.05 4.58 9.47
N ILE A 290 2.14 4.05 8.89
CA ILE A 290 2.23 2.66 8.41
C ILE A 290 1.93 1.69 9.55
N THR A 291 2.52 1.91 10.73
CA THR A 291 2.34 1.05 11.91
C THR A 291 0.89 1.03 12.35
N LEU A 292 0.25 2.19 12.48
CA LEU A 292 -1.16 2.28 12.88
C LEU A 292 -2.09 1.64 11.85
N LEU A 293 -1.89 1.95 10.56
CA LEU A 293 -2.72 1.43 9.48
C LEU A 293 -2.57 -0.08 9.30
N SER A 294 -1.35 -0.55 9.11
CA SER A 294 -1.08 -1.97 8.88
C SER A 294 -1.27 -2.81 10.14
N GLY A 295 -0.85 -2.32 11.31
CA GLY A 295 -1.06 -3.02 12.57
C GLY A 295 -2.53 -3.18 12.92
N ALA A 296 -3.35 -2.13 12.78
CA ALA A 296 -4.79 -2.21 13.05
C ALA A 296 -5.51 -3.10 12.02
N ALA A 297 -5.13 -3.00 10.74
CA ALA A 297 -5.65 -3.86 9.68
C ALA A 297 -5.33 -5.34 9.92
N THR A 298 -4.07 -5.65 10.23
CA THR A 298 -3.62 -7.01 10.54
C THR A 298 -4.28 -7.55 11.79
N ALA A 299 -4.43 -6.74 12.85
CA ALA A 299 -5.12 -7.15 14.05
C ALA A 299 -6.60 -7.50 13.78
N GLY A 300 -7.30 -6.65 13.01
CA GLY A 300 -8.74 -6.79 12.74
C GLY A 300 -9.10 -7.85 11.71
N ALA A 301 -8.28 -8.06 10.67
CA ALA A 301 -8.61 -8.92 9.54
C ALA A 301 -7.55 -9.99 9.22
N GLY A 302 -6.51 -10.10 10.04
CA GLY A 302 -5.40 -11.03 9.80
C GLY A 302 -4.42 -10.55 8.73
N ALA A 303 -3.47 -11.41 8.38
CA ALA A 303 -2.36 -11.07 7.50
C ALA A 303 -2.77 -11.09 6.01
N ILE A 304 -3.47 -10.04 5.55
CA ILE A 304 -3.84 -9.90 4.14
C ILE A 304 -2.66 -9.34 3.33
N GLY A 305 -2.14 -10.14 2.40
CA GLY A 305 -1.05 -9.76 1.49
C GLY A 305 -1.51 -9.09 0.20
N PHE A 306 -0.53 -8.69 -0.63
CA PHE A 306 -0.67 -8.15 -1.99
C PHE A 306 -1.37 -6.79 -2.14
N VAL A 307 -2.33 -6.43 -1.28
CA VAL A 307 -3.10 -5.18 -1.41
C VAL A 307 -2.18 -3.95 -1.36
N GLY A 308 -1.33 -3.86 -0.33
CA GLY A 308 -0.41 -2.74 -0.13
C GLY A 308 0.71 -2.67 -1.18
N LEU A 309 1.12 -3.81 -1.75
CA LEU A 309 2.14 -3.82 -2.78
C LEU A 309 1.57 -3.52 -4.17
N MET A 310 0.41 -4.09 -4.52
CA MET A 310 -0.19 -4.01 -5.85
C MET A 310 -0.91 -2.69 -6.10
N ILE A 311 -1.80 -2.24 -5.20
CA ILE A 311 -2.72 -1.14 -5.50
C ILE A 311 -2.01 0.20 -5.70
N PRO A 312 -1.06 0.63 -4.84
CA PRO A 312 -0.32 1.87 -5.06
C PRO A 312 0.44 1.87 -6.39
N HIS A 313 0.91 0.70 -6.82
CA HIS A 313 1.57 0.54 -8.10
C HIS A 313 0.61 0.73 -9.27
N VAL A 314 -0.55 0.07 -9.23
CA VAL A 314 -1.62 0.24 -10.23
C VAL A 314 -2.10 1.69 -10.27
N ALA A 315 -2.28 2.33 -9.12
CA ALA A 315 -2.63 3.74 -9.02
C ALA A 315 -1.59 4.61 -9.74
N ARG A 316 -0.29 4.40 -9.47
CA ARG A 316 0.82 5.13 -10.12
C ARG A 316 0.79 5.03 -11.64
N TRP A 317 0.38 3.90 -12.20
CA TRP A 317 0.23 3.73 -13.65
C TRP A 317 -0.91 4.54 -14.25
N ILE A 318 -2.01 4.67 -13.52
CA ILE A 318 -3.21 5.35 -14.01
C ILE A 318 -3.06 6.87 -13.88
N VAL A 319 -2.58 7.35 -12.73
CA VAL A 319 -2.56 8.79 -12.42
C VAL A 319 -1.17 9.43 -12.53
N GLY A 320 -0.10 8.65 -12.59
CA GLY A 320 1.29 9.12 -12.62
C GLY A 320 1.99 9.13 -11.24
N PRO A 321 3.19 9.72 -11.14
CA PRO A 321 4.06 9.61 -9.96
C PRO A 321 3.69 10.52 -8.79
N ASP A 322 2.74 11.45 -8.96
CA ASP A 322 2.36 12.37 -7.89
C ASP A 322 1.65 11.65 -6.75
N GLN A 323 2.28 11.64 -5.57
CA GLN A 323 1.82 10.92 -4.39
C GLN A 323 0.42 11.34 -3.92
N ARG A 324 0.01 12.59 -4.18
CA ARG A 324 -1.35 13.09 -3.87
C ARG A 324 -2.41 12.28 -4.59
N TRP A 325 -2.19 12.04 -5.88
CA TRP A 325 -3.12 11.30 -6.73
C TRP A 325 -3.01 9.79 -6.50
N ILE A 326 -1.81 9.28 -6.22
CA ILE A 326 -1.60 7.88 -5.87
C ILE A 326 -2.40 7.54 -4.61
N LEU A 327 -2.29 8.34 -3.55
CA LEU A 327 -3.02 8.12 -2.31
C LEU A 327 -4.53 8.26 -2.50
N ALA A 328 -5.01 9.31 -3.18
CA ALA A 328 -6.43 9.48 -3.46
C ALA A 328 -7.01 8.31 -4.25
N SER A 329 -6.28 7.79 -5.23
CA SER A 329 -6.70 6.62 -6.01
C SER A 329 -6.65 5.34 -5.17
N THR A 330 -5.64 5.19 -4.32
CA THR A 330 -5.46 4.01 -3.47
C THR A 330 -6.58 3.84 -2.45
N VAL A 331 -7.06 4.95 -1.88
CA VAL A 331 -8.22 4.96 -0.95
C VAL A 331 -9.47 4.38 -1.60
N LEU A 332 -9.63 4.48 -2.93
CA LEU A 332 -10.77 3.92 -3.65
C LEU A 332 -10.48 2.51 -4.15
N LEU A 333 -9.33 2.30 -4.80
CA LEU A 333 -8.99 1.04 -5.47
C LEU A 333 -8.75 -0.12 -4.49
N ALA A 334 -8.15 0.14 -3.32
CA ALA A 334 -7.81 -0.94 -2.40
C ALA A 334 -9.05 -1.59 -1.75
N PRO A 335 -10.05 -0.82 -1.26
CA PRO A 335 -11.34 -1.36 -0.85
C PRO A 335 -12.08 -2.12 -1.96
N ILE A 336 -12.06 -1.63 -3.20
CA ILE A 336 -12.71 -2.29 -4.33
C ILE A 336 -12.15 -3.70 -4.49
N LEU A 337 -10.82 -3.83 -4.57
CA LEU A 337 -10.16 -5.12 -4.68
C LEU A 337 -10.58 -6.05 -3.54
N LEU A 338 -10.57 -5.55 -2.30
CA LEU A 338 -10.76 -6.36 -1.12
C LEU A 338 -12.23 -6.82 -0.99
N LEU A 339 -13.20 -5.93 -1.24
CA LEU A 339 -14.63 -6.28 -1.27
C LEU A 339 -14.98 -7.24 -2.41
N VAL A 340 -14.45 -7.02 -3.62
CA VAL A 340 -14.68 -7.93 -4.75
C VAL A 340 -14.07 -9.30 -4.46
N SER A 341 -12.86 -9.34 -3.88
CA SER A 341 -12.21 -10.59 -3.48
C SER A 341 -13.02 -11.33 -2.41
N ASP A 342 -13.59 -10.61 -1.45
CA ASP A 342 -14.43 -11.18 -0.40
C ASP A 342 -15.74 -11.76 -0.99
N VAL A 343 -16.42 -11.02 -1.86
CA VAL A 343 -17.62 -11.51 -2.56
C VAL A 343 -17.31 -12.77 -3.37
N VAL A 344 -16.22 -12.77 -4.14
CA VAL A 344 -15.77 -13.94 -4.89
C VAL A 344 -15.50 -15.11 -3.94
N GLY A 345 -14.84 -14.86 -2.81
CA GLY A 345 -14.57 -15.89 -1.80
C GLY A 345 -15.83 -16.53 -1.22
N ARG A 346 -16.89 -15.74 -1.00
CA ARG A 346 -18.18 -16.25 -0.50
C ARG A 346 -18.93 -17.15 -1.49
N ILE A 347 -18.74 -16.95 -2.79
CA ILE A 347 -19.45 -17.72 -3.84
C ILE A 347 -18.62 -18.86 -4.42
N ALA A 348 -17.29 -18.83 -4.26
CA ALA A 348 -16.39 -19.75 -4.96
C ALA A 348 -16.35 -21.16 -4.35
N ALA A 349 -16.69 -21.36 -3.08
CA ALA A 349 -16.66 -22.68 -2.45
C ALA A 349 -17.69 -22.81 -1.30
N PRO A 350 -18.20 -24.04 -1.04
CA PRO A 350 -18.92 -24.34 0.19
C PRO A 350 -17.99 -24.12 1.39
N GLY A 351 -18.35 -23.18 2.29
CA GLY A 351 -17.55 -22.85 3.49
C GLY A 351 -16.82 -21.51 3.45
N GLU A 352 -17.05 -20.68 2.43
CA GLU A 352 -16.43 -19.35 2.21
C GLU A 352 -14.89 -19.38 2.15
N LEU A 353 -14.31 -18.98 1.01
CA LEU A 353 -12.86 -18.81 0.94
C LEU A 353 -12.42 -17.52 1.65
N PRO A 354 -11.38 -17.57 2.50
CA PRO A 354 -10.82 -16.37 3.10
C PRO A 354 -10.35 -15.38 2.04
N VAL A 355 -10.60 -14.10 2.28
CA VAL A 355 -10.27 -13.02 1.34
C VAL A 355 -8.78 -13.01 0.96
N GLY A 356 -7.88 -13.35 1.91
CA GLY A 356 -6.44 -13.36 1.66
C GLY A 356 -6.00 -14.39 0.62
N VAL A 357 -6.72 -15.51 0.48
CA VAL A 357 -6.47 -16.49 -0.59
C VAL A 357 -6.85 -15.88 -1.93
N VAL A 358 -8.05 -15.30 -2.03
CA VAL A 358 -8.56 -14.73 -3.29
C VAL A 358 -7.69 -13.55 -3.74
N THR A 359 -7.29 -12.66 -2.82
CA THR A 359 -6.41 -11.53 -3.15
C THR A 359 -5.03 -12.00 -3.59
N ALA A 360 -4.50 -13.10 -3.06
CA ALA A 360 -3.24 -13.68 -3.52
C ALA A 360 -3.34 -14.23 -4.95
N PHE A 361 -4.44 -14.93 -5.28
CA PHE A 361 -4.70 -15.43 -6.64
C PHE A 361 -4.87 -14.30 -7.67
N ILE A 362 -5.44 -13.17 -7.27
CA ILE A 362 -5.55 -11.99 -8.15
C ILE A 362 -4.21 -11.23 -8.20
N GLY A 363 -3.55 -11.06 -7.05
CA GLY A 363 -2.36 -10.24 -6.90
C GLY A 363 -1.13 -10.84 -7.55
N ALA A 364 -0.89 -12.14 -7.41
CA ALA A 364 0.31 -12.78 -7.95
C ALA A 364 0.43 -12.65 -9.48
N PRO A 365 -0.60 -12.94 -10.30
CA PRO A 365 -0.55 -12.71 -11.75
C PRO A 365 -0.29 -11.25 -12.13
N VAL A 366 -0.89 -10.29 -11.42
CA VAL A 366 -0.67 -8.86 -11.66
C VAL A 366 0.79 -8.48 -11.40
N LEU A 367 1.39 -9.01 -10.34
CA LEU A 367 2.81 -8.77 -10.04
C LEU A 367 3.76 -9.47 -11.01
N ILE A 368 3.43 -10.68 -11.45
CA ILE A 368 4.20 -11.36 -12.50
C ILE A 368 4.15 -10.55 -13.81
N ALA A 369 2.96 -10.11 -14.20
CA ALA A 369 2.78 -9.27 -15.38
C ALA A 369 3.53 -7.94 -15.26
N LEU A 370 3.57 -7.36 -14.06
CA LEU A 370 4.33 -6.17 -13.73
C LEU A 370 5.84 -6.39 -13.86
N ALA A 371 6.39 -7.42 -13.21
CA ALA A 371 7.82 -7.73 -13.21
C ALA A 371 8.35 -8.04 -14.63
N ARG A 372 7.50 -8.56 -15.52
CA ARG A 372 7.86 -8.87 -16.90
C ARG A 372 7.87 -7.66 -17.85
N ARG A 373 7.40 -6.48 -17.42
CA ARG A 373 7.39 -5.28 -18.27
C ARG A 373 8.76 -4.60 -18.26
N ARG A 374 9.33 -4.36 -19.46
CA ARG A 374 10.64 -3.70 -19.66
C ARG A 374 10.69 -2.21 -19.30
N LYS A 375 9.55 -1.53 -19.15
CA LYS A 375 9.46 -0.12 -18.77
C LYS A 375 8.94 -0.02 -17.33
N VAL A 376 9.86 0.16 -16.38
CA VAL A 376 9.52 0.48 -15.00
C VAL A 376 9.10 1.94 -14.97
N SER A 377 7.84 2.23 -14.63
CA SER A 377 7.42 3.60 -14.32
C SER A 377 8.24 4.08 -13.13
N GLY A 378 9.12 5.06 -13.36
CA GLY A 378 9.96 5.66 -12.31
C GLY A 378 9.12 6.18 -11.15
N LEU A 379 9.72 6.15 -9.96
CA LEU A 379 9.19 6.77 -8.74
C LEU A 379 9.20 8.29 -8.83
#